data_AF-A0A6J5ZWZ7-F1
#
_entry.id   AF-A0A6J5ZWZ7-F1
#
_cell.length_a   1.000
_cell.length_b   1.000
_cell.length_c   1.000
_cell.angle_alpha   90.00
_cell.angle_beta   90.00
_cell.angle_gamma   90.00
#
_symmetry.space_group_name_H-M   'P 1'
#
loop_
_entity.id
_entity.type
_entity.pdbx_description
1 polymer ?
#
loop_
_entity_poly.entity_id
_entity_poly.type
_entity_poly.pdbx_seq_one_letter_code
_entity_poly.pdbx_strand_id
1 'polypeptide(L)'
;MKLRKATLGVAHKTLPCGTMLDFSFHGKSITVPVIDRGPYGPGISYDLTIQAARRLGFVDTGRGAVGVLRSSTKLTQLSAAQLPGAIPAAS
;
A
#
# COMPACT_ATOMS: atom_id res chain seq x y z
N MET A 1 -12.18 13.57 -5.31
CA MET A 1 -11.46 13.51 -4.01
C MET A 1 -10.32 14.53 -4.05
N LYS A 2 -10.09 15.32 -3.00
CA LYS A 2 -9.01 16.33 -2.97
C LYS A 2 -7.76 15.72 -2.35
N LEU A 3 -6.65 15.67 -3.10
CA LEU A 3 -5.38 15.15 -2.60
C LEU A 3 -4.86 16.07 -1.49
N ARG A 4 -4.65 15.51 -0.30
CA ARG A 4 -4.04 16.22 0.84
C ARG A 4 -2.59 15.77 0.97
N LYS A 5 -1.75 16.62 1.56
CA LYS A 5 -0.33 16.25 1.83
C LYS A 5 -0.17 14.96 2.62
N ALA A 6 -1.19 14.54 3.36
CA ALA A 6 -1.22 13.31 4.16
C ALA A 6 -1.85 12.11 3.43
N THR A 7 -2.32 12.25 2.19
CA THR A 7 -3.04 11.17 1.49
C THR A 7 -2.10 10.01 1.18
N LEU A 8 -2.53 8.80 1.59
CA LEU A 8 -1.92 7.53 1.20
C LEU A 8 -2.68 6.93 0.03
N GLY A 9 -1.97 6.60 -1.04
CA GLY A 9 -2.56 6.02 -2.23
C GLY A 9 -1.58 5.95 -3.39
N VAL A 10 -2.09 5.39 -4.49
CA VAL A 10 -1.39 5.23 -5.76
C VAL A 10 -2.29 5.57 -6.94
N ALA A 11 -1.74 6.07 -8.03
CA ALA A 11 -2.43 6.15 -9.30
C ALA A 11 -2.17 4.90 -10.15
N HIS A 12 -3.22 4.37 -10.79
CA HIS A 12 -3.09 3.27 -11.74
C HIS A 12 -3.97 3.48 -12.98
N LYS A 13 -3.46 3.08 -14.16
CA LYS A 13 -4.12 3.31 -15.46
C LYS A 13 -5.53 2.72 -15.51
N THR A 14 -5.67 1.45 -15.11
CA THR A 14 -6.88 0.66 -15.39
C THR A 14 -7.55 0.07 -14.15
N LEU A 15 -6.89 0.06 -13.00
CA LEU A 15 -7.47 -0.58 -11.81
C LEU A 15 -8.58 0.32 -11.25
N PRO A 16 -9.69 -0.25 -10.73
CA PRO A 16 -10.70 0.55 -10.07
C PRO A 16 -10.11 1.31 -8.88
N CYS A 17 -10.51 2.57 -8.71
CA CYS A 17 -10.22 3.29 -7.46
C CYS A 17 -10.78 2.50 -6.27
N GLY A 18 -10.05 2.47 -5.16
CA GLY A 18 -10.33 1.62 -4.00
C GLY A 18 -9.69 0.23 -4.05
N THR A 19 -9.12 -0.18 -5.18
CA THR A 19 -8.34 -1.44 -5.25
C THR A 19 -7.14 -1.35 -4.30
N MET A 20 -7.03 -2.29 -3.35
CA MET A 20 -5.90 -2.35 -2.43
C MET A 20 -4.72 -3.06 -3.08
N LEU A 21 -3.56 -2.41 -3.02
CA LEU A 21 -2.31 -2.92 -3.58
C LEU A 21 -1.24 -2.96 -2.49
N ASP A 22 -0.49 -4.05 -2.46
CA ASP A 22 0.67 -4.23 -1.60
C ASP A 22 1.93 -3.90 -2.38
N PHE A 23 2.68 -2.92 -1.88
CA PHE A 23 3.96 -2.49 -2.43
C PHE A 23 5.07 -2.90 -1.48
N SER A 24 6.09 -3.56 -2.02
CA SER A 24 7.27 -3.98 -1.25
C SER A 24 8.56 -3.45 -1.86
N PHE A 25 9.39 -2.83 -1.01
CA PHE A 25 10.67 -2.24 -1.39
C PHE A 25 11.67 -2.31 -0.22
N HIS A 26 12.86 -2.86 -0.47
CA HIS A 26 13.95 -2.97 0.53
C HIS A 26 13.49 -3.51 1.90
N GLY A 27 12.68 -4.58 1.90
CA GLY A 27 12.17 -5.22 3.12
C GLY A 27 11.05 -4.46 3.84
N LYS A 28 10.58 -3.34 3.30
CA LYS A 28 9.40 -2.61 3.77
C LYS A 28 8.22 -2.90 2.87
N SER A 29 7.03 -3.02 3.47
CA SER A 29 5.78 -3.24 2.72
C SER A 29 4.69 -2.28 3.18
N ILE A 30 3.88 -1.80 2.24
CA ILE A 30 2.70 -0.98 2.52
C ILE A 30 1.51 -1.45 1.68
N THR A 31 0.33 -1.43 2.26
CA THR A 31 -0.92 -1.61 1.51
C THR A 31 -1.60 -0.25 1.34
N VAL A 32 -1.87 0.15 0.10
CA VAL A 32 -2.52 1.44 -0.22
C VAL A 32 -3.58 1.28 -1.30
N PRO A 33 -4.65 2.11 -1.29
CA PRO A 33 -5.67 2.08 -2.32
C PRO A 33 -5.22 2.78 -3.60
N VAL A 34 -5.77 2.35 -4.74
CA VAL A 34 -5.81 3.16 -5.96
C VAL A 34 -6.73 4.36 -5.72
N ILE A 35 -6.22 5.58 -5.85
CA ILE A 35 -7.00 6.81 -5.59
C ILE A 35 -7.17 7.69 -6.82
N ASP A 36 -6.42 7.42 -7.88
CA ASP A 36 -6.40 8.24 -9.10
C ASP A 36 -5.99 7.43 -10.35
N ARG A 37 -6.13 8.05 -11.52
CA ARG A 37 -5.75 7.51 -12.82
C ARG A 37 -4.35 7.94 -13.25
N GLY A 38 -3.74 7.12 -14.10
CA GLY A 38 -2.39 7.33 -14.62
C GLY A 38 -1.37 6.39 -13.97
N PRO A 39 -0.07 6.65 -14.12
CA PRO A 39 0.54 7.71 -14.92
C PRO A 39 0.48 7.40 -16.42
N TYR A 40 0.21 8.38 -17.29
CA TYR A 40 0.08 8.15 -18.75
C TYR A 40 1.43 8.06 -19.49
N GLY A 41 2.55 8.26 -18.80
CA GLY A 41 3.88 8.13 -19.37
C GLY A 41 4.22 6.68 -19.75
N PRO A 42 5.09 6.48 -20.77
CA PRO A 42 5.62 5.17 -21.10
C PRO A 42 6.52 4.65 -19.94
N GLY A 43 6.47 3.35 -19.68
CA GLY A 43 7.34 2.68 -18.71
C GLY A 43 6.98 2.85 -17.23
N ILE A 44 5.93 3.59 -16.88
CA ILE A 44 5.48 3.75 -15.48
C ILE A 44 4.12 3.10 -15.29
N SER A 45 4.06 2.12 -14.39
CA SER A 45 2.84 1.37 -14.08
C SER A 45 2.08 1.94 -12.88
N TYR A 46 2.78 2.56 -11.92
CA TYR A 46 2.22 3.07 -10.67
C TYR A 46 2.87 4.42 -10.31
N ASP A 47 2.07 5.35 -9.79
CA ASP A 47 2.55 6.62 -9.24
C ASP A 47 2.15 6.74 -7.77
N LEU A 48 3.11 6.62 -6.87
CA LEU A 48 2.88 6.67 -5.43
C LEU A 48 2.75 8.12 -4.96
N THR A 49 1.76 8.39 -4.12
CA THR A 49 1.74 9.64 -3.35
C THR A 49 3.03 9.79 -2.54
N ILE A 50 3.47 11.04 -2.30
CA ILE A 50 4.69 11.32 -1.54
C ILE A 50 4.67 10.62 -0.16
N GLN A 51 3.52 10.54 0.50
CA GLN A 51 3.40 9.86 1.79
C GLN A 51 3.53 8.35 1.67
N ALA A 52 2.95 7.74 0.63
CA ALA A 52 3.14 6.32 0.37
C ALA A 52 4.61 6.01 0.06
N ALA A 53 5.27 6.82 -0.78
CA ALA A 53 6.69 6.68 -1.06
C ALA A 53 7.56 6.85 0.22
N ARG A 54 7.26 7.83 1.08
CA ARG A 54 7.95 8.01 2.37
C ARG A 54 7.81 6.80 3.27
N ARG A 55 6.60 6.27 3.40
CA ARG A 55 6.30 5.13 4.28
C ARG A 55 6.95 3.85 3.77
N LEU A 56 6.99 3.67 2.45
CA LEU A 56 7.70 2.57 1.79
C LEU A 56 9.22 2.73 1.86
N GLY A 57 9.73 3.95 2.05
CA GLY A 57 11.17 4.24 2.02
C GLY A 57 11.73 4.45 0.61
N PHE A 58 10.89 4.90 -0.33
CA PHE A 58 11.19 5.08 -1.75
C PHE A 58 11.50 6.54 -2.15
N VAL A 59 11.50 7.48 -1.20
CA VAL A 59 11.59 8.92 -1.49
C VAL A 59 12.91 9.37 -2.11
N ASP A 60 14.03 8.73 -1.79
CA ASP A 60 15.34 9.13 -2.29
C ASP A 60 15.63 8.61 -3.72
N THR A 61 14.79 7.71 -4.24
CA THR A 61 15.00 7.08 -5.56
C THR A 61 14.34 7.85 -6.69
N GLY A 62 13.26 8.60 -6.42
CA GLY A 62 12.50 9.37 -7.43
C GLY A 62 11.70 8.50 -8.40
N ARG A 63 12.35 7.61 -9.15
CA ARG A 63 11.76 6.59 -10.04
C ARG A 63 12.56 5.29 -9.98
N GLY A 64 11.87 4.16 -9.97
CA GLY A 64 12.50 2.85 -9.85
C GLY A 64 11.49 1.73 -9.79
N ALA A 65 11.97 0.49 -9.77
CA ALA A 65 11.13 -0.70 -9.68
C ALA A 65 10.74 -0.97 -8.22
N VAL A 66 9.46 -1.26 -8.00
CA VAL A 66 8.89 -1.71 -6.72
C VAL A 66 8.13 -3.00 -6.98
N GLY A 67 8.24 -3.97 -6.08
CA GLY A 67 7.41 -5.18 -6.14
C GLY A 67 5.96 -4.84 -5.82
N VAL A 68 5.02 -5.24 -6.67
CA VAL A 68 3.59 -4.96 -6.48
C VAL A 68 2.79 -6.25 -6.55
N LEU A 69 2.00 -6.50 -5.52
CA LEU A 69 1.01 -7.56 -5.47
C LEU A 69 -0.39 -6.95 -5.32
N ARG A 70 -1.39 -7.54 -6.00
CA ARG A 70 -2.79 -7.16 -5.77
C ARG A 70 -3.25 -7.82 -4.48
N SER A 71 -3.65 -7.00 -3.52
CA SER A 71 -4.23 -7.48 -2.27
C SER A 71 -5.69 -7.84 -2.55
N SER A 72 -5.98 -9.12 -2.76
CA SER A 72 -7.36 -9.63 -2.86
C SER A 72 -8.00 -9.67 -1.47
N THR A 73 -8.19 -8.53 -0.81
CA THR A 73 -8.80 -8.52 0.53
C THR A 73 -10.31 -8.37 0.41
N LYS A 74 -11.00 -9.48 0.17
CA LYS A 74 -12.29 -9.74 0.85
C LYS A 74 -11.98 -10.61 2.06
N LEU A 75 -11.32 -10.03 3.05
CA LEU A 75 -11.25 -10.58 4.40
C LEU A 75 -11.65 -9.43 5.33
N THR A 76 -12.87 -9.55 5.83
CA THR A 76 -13.43 -8.85 6.98
C THR A 76 -12.35 -8.55 8.00
N GLN A 77 -12.33 -7.33 8.55
CA GLN A 77 -11.61 -7.05 9.79
C GLN A 77 -11.90 -8.16 10.80
N LEU A 78 -10.96 -9.08 11.00
CA LEU A 78 -10.87 -9.80 12.25
C LEU A 78 -10.32 -8.77 13.25
N SER A 79 -11.26 -8.15 13.96
CA SER A 79 -11.02 -7.40 15.17
C SER A 79 -10.08 -8.20 16.09
N ALA A 80 -9.12 -7.54 16.71
CA ALA A 80 -8.23 -8.08 17.73
C ALA A 80 -8.95 -8.41 19.06
N ALA A 81 -10.19 -8.89 18.99
CA ALA A 81 -11.03 -9.24 20.11
C ALA A 81 -11.43 -10.72 20.02
N GLN A 82 -10.46 -11.64 20.01
CA GLN A 82 -10.60 -13.00 20.53
C GLN A 82 -9.22 -13.70 20.56
N LEU A 83 -8.44 -13.49 21.61
CA LEU A 83 -7.46 -14.49 22.06
C LEU A 83 -7.93 -14.96 23.44
N PRO A 84 -8.59 -16.12 23.55
CA PRO A 84 -8.72 -16.78 24.83
C PRO A 84 -7.40 -17.46 25.17
N GLY A 85 -6.88 -17.17 26.37
CA GLY A 85 -5.90 -18.01 27.03
C GLY A 85 -4.46 -17.56 26.89
N ALA A 86 -4.05 -16.67 27.80
CA ALA A 86 -2.68 -16.65 28.27
C ALA A 86 -2.32 -18.05 28.79
N ILE A 87 -1.29 -18.67 28.22
CA ILE A 87 -0.59 -19.78 28.85
C ILE A 87 0.49 -19.12 29.71
N PRO A 88 0.45 -19.17 31.05
CA PRO A 88 1.50 -18.58 31.86
C PRO A 88 2.80 -19.37 31.69
N ALA A 89 3.91 -18.64 31.68
CA ALA A 89 5.26 -19.17 31.59
C ALA A 89 5.66 -19.93 32.87
N ALA A 90 6.35 -21.07 32.64
CA ALA A 90 7.42 -21.70 33.42
C ALA A 90 7.29 -21.92 34.94
N SER A 91 7.48 -23.17 35.35
CA SER A 91 8.51 -23.60 36.33
C SER A 91 8.86 -25.06 36.07
#